data_AF-A0A0K0D9T6-F1
#
_entry.id   AF-A0A0K0D9T6-F1
#
_cell.length_a   1.000
_cell.length_b   1.000
_cell.length_c   1.000
_cell.angle_alpha   90.00
_cell.angle_beta   90.00
_cell.angle_gamma   90.00
#
_symmetry.space_group_name_H-M   'P 1'
#
loop_
_entity.id
_entity.type
_entity.pdbx_description
1 polymer ?
#
loop_
_entity_poly.entity_id
_entity_poly.type
_entity_poly.pdbx_seq_one_letter_code
_entity_poly.pdbx_strand_id
1 'polypeptide(L)'
;MAPESLKRPMKFSTKTDVWSFAIMMYEVFNCGVKPWPDDPPKKIATAIRKCNMPSMPEGTPEELKELTAQIWVVDPAFRPTMAQLCSSLYAAMKKYRPPPPENYEGSLGQLSSRVSMMWDDTDLIPIYRRPSCHLQSPIKRQMQQLR
;
A
#
# COMPACT_ATOMS: atom_id res chain seq x y z
N MET A 1 8.27 8.64 4.70
CA MET A 1 8.42 9.81 5.60
C MET A 1 7.59 10.96 5.06
N ALA A 2 6.98 11.76 5.95
CA ALA A 2 6.27 12.98 5.58
C ALA A 2 7.24 14.14 5.29
N PRO A 3 6.85 15.17 4.52
CA PRO A 3 7.71 16.30 4.16
C PRO A 3 8.28 17.07 5.37
N GLU A 4 7.48 17.25 6.42
CA GLU A 4 7.85 17.94 7.65
C GLU A 4 8.88 17.16 8.49
N SER A 5 8.87 15.83 8.42
CA SER A 5 9.85 14.97 9.08
C SER A 5 11.21 14.96 8.37
N LEU A 6 11.26 15.43 7.11
CA LEU A 6 12.50 15.58 6.33
C LEU A 6 13.17 16.95 6.51
N LYS A 7 12.57 17.85 7.29
CA LYS A 7 13.11 19.17 7.64
C LYS A 7 13.77 19.10 9.02
N ARG A 8 14.68 20.04 9.31
CA ARG A 8 15.25 20.24 10.65
C ARG A 8 14.61 21.48 11.29
N PRO A 9 14.13 21.42 12.55
CA PRO A 9 14.02 20.22 13.39
C PRO A 9 13.00 19.22 12.82
N MET A 10 13.26 17.92 13.04
CA MET A 10 12.35 16.86 12.60
C MET A 10 11.06 16.92 13.44
N LYS A 11 9.92 16.91 12.77
CA LYS A 11 8.60 16.86 13.42
C LYS A 11 7.94 15.52 13.15
N PHE A 12 7.44 14.88 14.20
CA PHE A 12 6.68 13.65 14.17
C PHE A 12 5.35 13.87 14.87
N SER A 13 4.28 13.32 14.31
CA SER A 13 2.92 13.43 14.86
C SER A 13 2.03 12.36 14.25
N THR A 14 0.80 12.23 14.75
CA THR A 14 -0.21 11.36 14.12
C THR A 14 -0.43 11.71 12.64
N LYS A 15 -0.23 12.97 12.23
CA LYS A 15 -0.34 13.39 10.82
C LYS A 15 0.83 12.92 9.96
N THR A 16 2.02 12.71 10.55
CA THR A 16 3.14 12.08 9.84
C THR A 16 2.87 10.59 9.63
N ASP A 17 2.20 9.95 10.58
CA ASP A 17 1.80 8.54 10.47
C ASP A 17 0.73 8.35 9.38
N VAL A 18 -0.25 9.25 9.33
CA VAL A 18 -1.25 9.32 8.24
C VAL A 18 -0.58 9.39 6.87
N TRP A 19 0.49 10.19 6.72
CA TRP A 19 1.25 10.23 5.47
C TRP A 19 1.89 8.89 5.11
N SER A 20 2.56 8.24 6.07
CA SER A 20 3.14 6.91 5.83
C SER A 20 2.10 5.84 5.58
N PHE A 21 0.87 5.99 6.08
CA PHE A 21 -0.21 5.06 5.81
C PHE A 21 -0.57 5.02 4.31
N ALA A 22 -0.57 6.16 3.61
CA ALA A 22 -0.78 6.17 2.16
C ALA A 22 0.35 5.49 1.37
N ILE A 23 1.60 5.54 1.88
CA ILE A 23 2.70 4.75 1.31
C ILE A 23 2.43 3.24 1.48
N MET A 24 1.98 2.83 2.66
CA MET A 24 1.61 1.44 2.92
C MET A 24 0.46 0.99 2.01
N MET A 25 -0.57 1.83 1.82
CA MET A 25 -1.65 1.54 0.87
C MET A 25 -1.11 1.34 -0.54
N TYR A 26 -0.24 2.25 -1.02
CA TYR A 26 0.43 2.10 -2.30
C TYR A 26 1.16 0.76 -2.39
N GLU A 27 1.96 0.39 -1.39
CA GLU A 27 2.70 -0.88 -1.38
C GLU A 27 1.77 -2.10 -1.41
N VAL A 28 0.65 -2.08 -0.69
CA VAL A 28 -0.34 -3.17 -0.70
C VAL A 28 -0.94 -3.36 -2.10
N PHE A 29 -1.34 -2.28 -2.77
CA PHE A 29 -1.87 -2.35 -4.13
C PHE A 29 -0.80 -2.64 -5.18
N ASN A 30 0.45 -2.26 -4.90
CA ASN A 30 1.59 -2.45 -5.80
C ASN A 30 2.38 -3.73 -5.50
N CYS A 31 1.74 -4.78 -4.96
CA CYS A 31 2.39 -6.07 -4.72
C CYS A 31 3.66 -6.01 -3.83
N GLY A 32 3.73 -5.06 -2.89
CA GLY A 32 4.89 -4.84 -2.04
C GLY A 32 6.07 -4.15 -2.73
N VAL A 33 5.91 -3.69 -3.97
CA VAL A 33 6.94 -2.90 -4.66
C VAL A 33 6.94 -1.48 -4.10
N LYS A 34 8.10 -1.06 -3.58
CA LYS A 34 8.28 0.29 -3.02
C LYS A 34 8.00 1.39 -4.06
N PRO A 35 7.46 2.55 -3.65
CA PRO A 35 7.19 3.72 -4.51
C PRO A 35 8.28 4.14 -5.49
N TRP A 36 9.54 4.07 -5.04
CA TRP A 36 10.70 4.51 -5.81
C TRP A 36 11.78 3.41 -5.74
N PRO A 37 11.71 2.38 -6.60
CA PRO A 37 12.60 1.23 -6.52
C PRO A 37 14.05 1.58 -6.86
N ASP A 38 14.25 2.47 -7.82
CA ASP A 38 15.57 2.75 -8.39
C ASP A 38 16.13 4.14 -8.02
N ASP A 39 15.33 4.97 -7.34
CA ASP A 39 15.77 6.33 -7.01
C ASP A 39 16.65 6.37 -5.75
N PRO A 40 17.72 7.18 -5.74
CA PRO A 40 18.55 7.37 -4.56
C PRO A 40 17.79 8.15 -3.47
N PRO A 41 18.10 7.95 -2.17
CA PRO A 41 17.40 8.59 -1.05
C PRO A 41 17.30 10.11 -1.15
N LYS A 42 18.31 10.79 -1.70
CA LYS A 42 18.30 12.25 -1.91
C LYS A 42 17.23 12.69 -2.91
N LYS A 43 17.05 11.94 -4.00
CA LYS A 43 16.03 12.19 -5.03
C LYS A 43 14.64 11.95 -4.45
N ILE A 44 14.45 10.85 -3.73
CA ILE A 44 13.21 10.52 -3.02
C ILE A 44 12.84 11.64 -2.03
N ALA A 45 13.77 12.08 -1.19
CA ALA A 45 13.52 13.15 -0.23
C ALA A 45 13.15 14.48 -0.92
N THR A 46 13.68 14.72 -2.13
CA THR A 46 13.31 15.90 -2.93
C THR A 46 11.90 15.76 -3.50
N ALA A 47 11.54 14.58 -4.01
CA ALA A 47 10.19 14.28 -4.49
C ALA A 47 9.14 14.45 -3.38
N ILE A 48 9.39 13.87 -2.20
CA ILE A 48 8.51 14.00 -1.02
C ILE A 48 8.33 15.47 -0.63
N ARG A 49 9.40 16.26 -0.57
CA ARG A 49 9.31 17.71 -0.24
C ARG A 49 8.47 18.50 -1.24
N LYS A 50 8.45 18.08 -2.50
CA LYS A 50 7.64 18.66 -3.57
C LYS A 50 6.24 18.03 -3.70
N CYS A 51 5.89 17.10 -2.83
CA CYS A 51 4.65 16.32 -2.91
C CYS A 51 4.50 15.55 -4.25
N ASN A 52 5.61 15.22 -4.90
CA ASN A 52 5.61 14.41 -6.11
C ASN A 52 5.56 12.92 -5.72
N MET A 53 4.35 12.43 -5.46
CA MET A 53 4.08 11.08 -4.95
C MET A 53 3.74 10.12 -6.10
N PRO A 54 3.99 8.81 -5.95
CA PRO A 54 3.67 7.86 -7.00
C PRO A 54 2.15 7.80 -7.24
N SER A 55 1.74 7.65 -8.50
CA SER A 55 0.34 7.38 -8.83
C SER A 55 -0.05 5.97 -8.39
N MET A 56 -1.24 5.80 -7.83
CA MET A 56 -1.72 4.47 -7.41
C MET A 56 -1.78 3.48 -8.59
N PRO A 57 -1.44 2.19 -8.39
CA PRO A 57 -1.43 1.19 -9.47
C PRO A 57 -2.80 0.98 -10.14
N GLU A 58 -2.76 0.48 -11.38
CA GLU A 58 -3.95 0.04 -12.09
C GLU A 58 -4.70 -1.06 -11.30
N GLY A 59 -6.03 -0.98 -11.28
CA GLY A 59 -6.88 -1.88 -10.48
C GLY A 59 -7.10 -1.44 -9.03
N THR A 60 -6.46 -0.36 -8.57
CA THR A 60 -6.84 0.29 -7.31
C THR A 60 -8.25 0.91 -7.46
N PRO A 61 -9.20 0.63 -6.55
CA PRO A 61 -10.47 1.33 -6.49
C PRO A 61 -10.33 2.85 -6.47
N GLU A 62 -11.18 3.56 -7.21
CA GLU A 62 -11.07 5.02 -7.36
C GLU A 62 -11.16 5.74 -6.02
N GLU A 63 -12.04 5.30 -5.12
CA GLU A 63 -12.20 5.88 -3.79
C GLU A 63 -10.93 5.78 -2.95
N LEU A 64 -10.13 4.73 -3.17
CA LEU A 64 -8.85 4.56 -2.47
C LEU A 64 -7.75 5.42 -3.10
N LYS A 65 -7.80 5.68 -4.41
CA LYS A 65 -6.91 6.65 -5.05
C LYS A 65 -7.17 8.05 -4.52
N GLU A 66 -8.44 8.46 -4.48
CA GLU A 66 -8.88 9.73 -3.91
C GLU A 66 -8.44 9.86 -2.44
N LEU A 67 -8.59 8.79 -1.65
CA LEU A 67 -8.16 8.77 -0.25
C LEU A 67 -6.64 9.01 -0.12
N THR A 68 -5.82 8.35 -0.94
CA THR A 68 -4.37 8.58 -0.94
C THR A 68 -4.00 10.01 -1.37
N ALA A 69 -4.74 10.59 -2.32
CA ALA A 69 -4.55 11.97 -2.76
C ALA A 69 -4.89 12.98 -1.64
N GLN A 70 -5.93 12.73 -0.83
CA GLN A 70 -6.27 13.55 0.34
C GLN A 70 -5.22 13.44 1.46
N ILE A 71 -4.50 12.32 1.55
CA ILE A 71 -3.41 12.13 2.51
C ILE A 71 -2.13 12.83 2.06
N TRP A 72 -1.78 12.76 0.78
CA TRP A 72 -0.57 13.35 0.20
C TRP A 72 -0.71 14.85 -0.03
N VAL A 73 -0.90 15.58 1.08
CA VAL A 73 -0.93 17.04 1.13
C VAL A 73 0.23 17.54 1.99
N VAL A 74 0.95 18.55 1.49
CA VAL A 74 2.17 19.09 2.14
C VAL A 74 1.86 19.58 3.55
N ASP A 75 0.78 20.35 3.71
CA ASP A 75 0.37 20.88 5.00
C ASP A 75 -0.37 19.79 5.82
N PRO A 76 0.15 19.38 6.99
CA PRO A 76 -0.45 18.36 7.83
C PRO A 76 -1.86 18.70 8.33
N ALA A 77 -2.24 19.98 8.38
CA ALA A 77 -3.55 20.42 8.85
C ALA A 77 -4.69 19.96 7.92
N PHE A 78 -4.43 19.88 6.62
CA PHE A 78 -5.42 19.47 5.62
C PHE A 78 -5.53 17.97 5.43
N ARG A 79 -4.58 17.19 5.97
CA ARG A 79 -4.68 15.72 5.92
C ARG A 79 -5.87 15.25 6.75
N PRO A 80 -6.57 14.18 6.38
CA PRO A 80 -7.60 13.58 7.22
C PRO A 80 -7.02 13.07 8.55
N THR A 81 -7.90 12.76 9.51
CA THR A 81 -7.55 12.03 10.73
C THR A 81 -7.55 10.53 10.47
N MET A 82 -6.84 9.76 11.28
CA MET A 82 -6.87 8.30 11.16
C MET A 82 -8.29 7.73 11.32
N ALA A 83 -9.13 8.35 12.17
CA ALA A 83 -10.52 7.96 12.32
C ALA A 83 -11.32 8.12 11.01
N GLN A 84 -11.14 9.26 10.31
CA GLN A 84 -11.77 9.48 9.01
C GLN A 84 -11.30 8.45 7.98
N LEU A 85 -10.00 8.12 7.95
CA LEU A 85 -9.46 7.07 7.08
C LEU A 85 -10.11 5.71 7.36
N CYS A 86 -10.21 5.31 8.63
CA CYS A 86 -10.86 4.05 9.00
C CYS A 86 -12.31 4.00 8.53
N SER A 87 -13.08 5.09 8.69
CA SER A 87 -14.46 5.17 8.20
C SER A 87 -14.54 5.02 6.67
N SER A 88 -13.67 5.72 5.91
CA SER A 88 -13.62 5.61 4.45
C SER A 88 -13.24 4.20 3.99
N LEU A 89 -12.25 3.58 4.63
CA LEU A 89 -11.83 2.21 4.31
C LEU A 89 -12.92 1.19 4.62
N TYR A 90 -13.61 1.34 5.76
CA TYR A 90 -14.71 0.46 6.13
C TYR A 90 -15.88 0.56 5.14
N ALA A 91 -16.18 1.75 4.64
CA ALA A 91 -17.17 1.94 3.57
C ALA A 91 -16.72 1.25 2.27
N ALA A 92 -15.45 1.38 1.89
CA ALA A 92 -14.89 0.70 0.73
C ALA A 92 -14.93 -0.84 0.87
N MET A 93 -14.64 -1.39 2.04
CA MET A 93 -14.70 -2.84 2.30
C MET A 93 -16.10 -3.42 2.09
N LYS A 94 -17.15 -2.67 2.43
CA LYS A 94 -18.54 -3.09 2.17
C LYS A 94 -18.87 -3.16 0.68
N LYS A 95 -18.28 -2.24 -0.11
CA LYS A 95 -18.46 -2.19 -1.57
C LYS A 95 -17.68 -3.30 -2.27
N TYR A 96 -16.44 -3.54 -1.86
CA TYR A 96 -15.53 -4.53 -2.45
C TYR A 96 -15.45 -5.80 -1.61
N ARG A 97 -16.62 -6.42 -1.35
CA ARG A 97 -16.68 -7.63 -0.53
C ARG A 97 -15.79 -8.72 -1.12
N PRO A 98 -14.93 -9.38 -0.32
CA PRO A 98 -14.17 -10.52 -0.80
C PRO A 98 -15.12 -11.57 -1.37
N PRO A 99 -14.80 -12.22 -2.51
CA PRO A 99 -15.61 -13.31 -3.01
C PRO A 99 -15.69 -14.44 -1.95
N PRO A 100 -16.74 -15.28 -2.00
CA PRO A 100 -16.85 -16.44 -1.12
C PRO A 100 -15.61 -17.36 -1.22
N PRO A 101 -15.22 -18.05 -0.14
CA PRO A 101 -14.09 -18.99 -0.10
C PRO A 101 -14.07 -20.02 -1.25
N GLU A 102 -15.24 -20.47 -1.70
CA GLU A 102 -15.38 -21.41 -2.82
C GLU A 102 -14.87 -20.89 -4.18
N ASN A 103 -14.76 -19.56 -4.35
CA ASN A 103 -14.36 -18.93 -5.61
C ASN A 103 -12.87 -18.52 -5.65
N TYR A 104 -12.06 -18.92 -4.65
CA TYR A 104 -10.59 -18.70 -4.66
C TYR A 104 -9.80 -19.85 -5.31
N GLU A 105 -10.49 -20.91 -5.75
CA GLU A 105 -9.91 -22.06 -6.45
C GLU A 105 -9.51 -21.68 -7.88
N GLY A 106 -8.32 -21.10 -8.01
CA GLY A 106 -7.72 -20.78 -9.30
C GLY A 106 -6.35 -20.12 -9.24
N SER A 107 -5.96 -19.54 -8.09
CA SER A 107 -4.59 -18.99 -7.89
C SER A 107 -3.88 -19.43 -6.61
N LEU A 108 -4.54 -20.24 -5.76
CA LEU A 108 -4.04 -20.61 -4.42
C LEU A 108 -3.85 -22.12 -4.20
N GLY A 109 -4.06 -22.95 -5.23
CA GLY A 109 -4.02 -24.42 -5.15
C GLY A 109 -2.69 -25.07 -4.71
N GLN A 110 -1.63 -24.29 -4.50
CA GLN A 110 -0.36 -24.78 -3.91
C GLN A 110 -0.07 -24.27 -2.49
N LEU A 111 -0.91 -23.40 -1.92
CA LEU A 111 -0.68 -22.83 -0.57
C LEU A 111 -1.61 -23.39 0.50
N SER A 112 -2.56 -24.26 0.11
CA SER A 112 -3.56 -24.88 0.99
C SER A 112 -2.96 -25.65 2.18
N SER A 113 -1.74 -26.18 2.08
CA SER A 113 -1.18 -27.05 3.13
C SER A 113 -0.68 -26.32 4.39
N ARG A 114 -0.64 -24.97 4.42
CA ARG A 114 -0.01 -24.23 5.54
C ARG A 114 -0.81 -23.06 6.12
N VAL A 115 -2.06 -22.84 5.70
CA VAL A 115 -2.91 -21.79 6.27
C VAL A 115 -4.25 -22.39 6.70
N SER A 116 -4.37 -22.71 7.99
CA SER A 116 -5.66 -22.99 8.59
C SER A 116 -6.42 -21.65 8.70
N MET A 117 -7.36 -21.43 7.79
CA MET A 117 -8.27 -20.28 7.83
C MET A 117 -9.32 -20.51 8.91
N MET A 118 -9.15 -19.84 10.04
CA MET A 118 -10.16 -19.80 11.11
C MET A 118 -10.89 -18.47 10.94
N TRP A 119 -12.11 -18.55 10.41
CA TRP A 119 -13.05 -17.44 10.42
C TRP A 119 -13.82 -17.57 11.72
N ASP A 120 -13.64 -16.66 12.67
CA ASP A 120 -14.57 -16.49 13.79
C ASP A 120 -15.04 -15.04 13.78
N ASP A 121 -16.33 -14.84 14.05
CA ASP A 121 -17.17 -13.66 13.74
C ASP A 121 -16.82 -12.35 14.48
N THR A 122 -15.59 -12.18 14.94
CA THR A 122 -15.13 -10.97 15.62
C THR A 122 -13.68 -10.64 15.23
N ASP A 123 -13.50 -9.43 14.70
CA ASP A 123 -12.24 -8.74 14.42
C ASP A 123 -11.58 -8.97 13.03
N LEU A 124 -11.92 -8.02 12.14
CA LEU A 124 -11.54 -7.93 10.73
C LEU A 124 -10.13 -7.36 10.52
N ILE A 125 -9.11 -8.20 10.33
CA ILE A 125 -8.01 -7.92 9.37
C ILE A 125 -7.49 -9.25 8.78
N PRO A 126 -7.80 -9.57 7.52
CA PRO A 126 -7.14 -10.68 6.82
C PRO A 126 -5.70 -10.28 6.51
N ILE A 127 -4.74 -11.01 7.07
CA ILE A 127 -3.33 -10.90 6.68
C ILE A 127 -3.17 -11.59 5.32
N TYR A 128 -3.45 -10.87 4.24
CA TYR A 128 -3.20 -11.34 2.88
C TYR A 128 -1.69 -11.50 2.65
N ARG A 129 -1.16 -12.71 2.80
CA ARG A 129 0.14 -13.06 2.20
C ARG A 129 -0.13 -13.53 0.77
N ARG A 130 -0.10 -12.61 -0.21
CA ARG A 130 -0.32 -12.94 -1.63
C ARG A 130 0.83 -13.75 -2.22
N PRO A 131 0.54 -14.66 -3.18
CA PRO A 131 1.55 -15.38 -3.93
C PRO A 131 2.27 -14.43 -4.90
N SER A 132 3.57 -14.66 -5.06
CA SER A 132 4.52 -14.04 -6.00
C SER A 132 3.86 -13.38 -7.21
N CYS A 133 3.82 -12.05 -7.24
CA CYS A 133 3.38 -11.31 -8.42
C CYS A 133 4.31 -11.65 -9.59
N HIS A 134 3.75 -12.26 -10.63
CA HIS A 134 4.38 -12.45 -11.94
C HIS A 134 4.45 -11.10 -12.68
N LEU A 135 5.22 -10.15 -12.16
CA LEU A 135 5.86 -9.14 -13.01
C LEU A 135 7.29 -9.63 -13.23
N GLN A 136 7.60 -10.00 -14.47
CA GLN A 136 8.98 -10.24 -14.88
C GLN A 136 9.76 -8.93 -14.69
N SER A 137 10.42 -8.78 -13.55
CA SER A 137 11.42 -7.74 -13.39
C SER A 137 12.56 -8.01 -14.39
N PRO A 138 13.12 -6.98 -15.04
CA PRO A 138 14.27 -7.12 -15.94
C PRO A 138 15.47 -7.84 -15.31
N ILE A 139 15.52 -7.86 -13.98
CA ILE A 139 16.58 -8.45 -13.14
C ILE A 139 16.63 -9.99 -13.28
N LYS A 140 15.52 -10.68 -13.60
CA LYS A 140 15.56 -12.14 -13.79
C LYS A 140 16.20 -12.58 -15.11
N ARG A 141 16.34 -11.70 -16.11
CA ARG A 141 16.99 -12.05 -17.40
C ARG A 141 18.52 -12.14 -17.30
N GLN A 142 19.15 -11.44 -16.36
CA GLN A 142 20.61 -11.47 -16.22
C GLN A 142 21.14 -12.70 -15.47
N MET A 143 20.32 -13.42 -14.69
CA MET A 143 20.76 -14.63 -13.98
C MET A 143 20.58 -15.94 -14.75
N GLN A 144 20.00 -15.90 -15.96
CA GLN A 144 19.90 -17.07 -16.86
C GLN A 144 20.94 -17.08 -17.98
N GLN A 145 21.85 -16.10 -18.05
CA GLN A 145 22.98 -16.09 -19.00
C GLN A 145 24.33 -16.45 -18.34
N LEU A 146 24.32 -16.91 -17.08
CA LEU A 146 25.51 -17.33 -16.34
C LEU A 146 25.38 -18.74 -15.74
N ARG A 147 24.66 -19.64 -16.41
CA ARG A 147 24.76 -21.08 -16.18
C ARG A 147 24.72 -21.83 -17.49
#